data_AF-A0A8J8M9N9-F1
#
_entry.id   AF-A0A8J8M9N9-F1
#
_cell.length_a   1.000
_cell.length_b   1.000
_cell.length_c   1.000
_cell.angle_alpha   90.00
_cell.angle_beta   90.00
_cell.angle_gamma   90.00
#
_symmetry.space_group_name_H-M   'P 1'
#
loop_
_entity.id
_entity.type
_entity.pdbx_description
1 polymer ?
#
loop_
_entity_poly.entity_id
_entity_poly.type
_entity_poly.pdbx_seq_one_letter_code
_entity_poly.pdbx_strand_id
1 'polypeptide(L)'
;MDLILDILMKKEDFKKLNIVELFNEWGGKKIPHEPRKFEFNSKLVFHLNTDMDYYKNIIKQDIDVEGLVSITLEDNTLSELETMVNQRKELVLESDLVLFLSKLYDSLELFYIVKLVDEERIDKKYIINDTKKAIDVFLKSLDWSSPLGVMITKNTL
;
A
#
# COMPACT_ATOMS: atom_id res chain seq x y z
N MET A 1 15.21 -10.55 -0.71
CA MET A 1 13.78 -10.83 -0.87
C MET A 1 13.17 -9.54 -1.31
N ASP A 2 12.53 -9.54 -2.47
CA ASP A 2 11.97 -8.32 -3.01
C ASP A 2 10.52 -8.22 -2.52
N LEU A 3 10.25 -7.10 -1.85
CA LEU A 3 8.95 -6.79 -1.29
C LEU A 3 8.37 -5.60 -2.05
N ILE A 4 7.13 -5.75 -2.50
CA ILE A 4 6.38 -4.68 -3.15
C ILE A 4 5.11 -4.45 -2.34
N LEU A 5 4.75 -3.19 -2.14
CA LEU A 5 3.50 -2.81 -1.50
C LEU A 5 2.68 -1.92 -2.44
N ASP A 6 1.50 -2.43 -2.78
CA ASP A 6 0.52 -1.76 -3.59
C ASP A 6 -0.73 -1.47 -2.79
N ILE A 7 -1.32 -0.31 -3.04
CA ILE A 7 -2.58 0.12 -2.46
C ILE A 7 -3.55 0.37 -3.59
N LEU A 8 -4.59 -0.45 -3.68
CA LEU A 8 -5.67 -0.28 -4.63
C LEU A 8 -6.80 0.49 -3.96
N MET A 9 -7.20 1.61 -4.56
CA MET A 9 -8.28 2.45 -4.05
C MET A 9 -8.85 3.32 -5.16
N LYS A 10 -9.99 3.97 -4.92
CA LYS A 10 -10.53 4.92 -5.89
C LYS A 10 -9.67 6.19 -5.89
N LYS A 11 -9.44 6.76 -7.06
CA LYS A 11 -8.68 8.01 -7.18
C LYS A 11 -9.33 9.18 -6.44
N GLU A 12 -10.66 9.19 -6.31
CA GLU A 12 -11.40 10.20 -5.54
C GLU A 12 -11.07 10.18 -4.04
N ASP A 13 -10.66 9.03 -3.51
CA ASP A 13 -10.34 8.83 -2.11
C ASP A 13 -8.95 9.37 -1.74
N PHE A 14 -8.09 9.72 -2.71
CA PHE A 14 -6.78 10.33 -2.44
C PHE A 14 -6.93 11.60 -1.58
N LYS A 15 -7.98 12.38 -1.83
CA LYS A 15 -8.29 13.60 -1.06
C LYS A 15 -8.62 13.30 0.40
N LYS A 16 -9.28 12.17 0.69
CA LYS A 16 -9.62 11.77 2.07
C LYS A 16 -8.37 11.43 2.89
N LEU A 17 -7.32 10.96 2.21
CA LEU A 17 -6.05 10.61 2.81
C LEU A 17 -5.01 11.74 2.76
N ASN A 18 -5.34 12.91 2.21
CA ASN A 18 -4.35 13.96 1.89
C ASN A 18 -3.17 13.45 1.04
N ILE A 19 -3.43 12.52 0.13
CA ILE A 19 -2.47 12.13 -0.90
C ILE A 19 -2.47 13.20 -1.98
N VAL A 20 -1.31 13.81 -2.23
CA VAL A 20 -1.15 14.87 -3.22
C VAL A 20 -0.21 14.43 -4.33
N GLU A 21 -0.49 14.88 -5.55
CA GLU A 21 0.36 14.57 -6.70
C GLU A 21 1.62 15.44 -6.69
N LEU A 22 2.75 14.82 -7.01
CA LEU A 22 4.05 15.47 -7.16
C LEU A 22 4.23 15.97 -8.59
N PHE A 23 4.91 17.11 -8.72
CA PHE A 23 5.22 17.74 -10.00
C PHE A 23 6.66 18.22 -10.01
N ASN A 24 7.32 18.06 -11.16
CA ASN A 24 8.57 18.75 -11.44
C ASN A 24 8.29 20.20 -11.87
N GLU A 25 9.24 21.09 -11.62
CA GLU A 25 9.20 22.44 -12.19
C GLU A 25 10.21 22.57 -13.32
N TRP A 26 9.74 22.89 -14.53
CA TRP A 26 10.58 23.16 -15.68
C TRP A 26 10.15 24.47 -16.34
N GLY A 27 11.04 25.46 -16.35
CA GLY A 27 10.76 26.78 -16.92
C GLY A 27 9.52 27.46 -16.31
N GLY A 28 9.29 27.27 -15.00
CA GLY A 28 8.14 27.83 -14.27
C GLY A 28 6.82 27.10 -14.51
N LYS A 29 6.82 25.97 -15.24
CA LYS A 29 5.64 25.11 -15.42
C LYS A 29 5.74 23.87 -14.54
N LYS A 30 4.62 23.50 -13.93
CA LYS A 30 4.46 22.22 -13.22
C LYS A 30 4.20 21.11 -14.23
N ILE A 31 5.09 20.13 -14.27
CA ILE A 31 5.02 18.96 -15.17
C ILE A 31 4.86 17.71 -14.28
N PRO A 32 3.84 16.86 -14.51
CA PRO A 32 3.72 15.60 -13.77
C PRO A 32 4.96 14.72 -13.96
N HIS A 33 5.27 13.89 -12.97
CA HIS A 33 6.25 12.82 -13.15
C HIS A 33 5.73 11.74 -14.13
N GLU A 34 6.66 11.05 -14.79
CA GLU A 34 6.41 9.78 -15.47
C GLU A 34 7.30 8.69 -14.87
N PRO A 35 6.73 7.65 -14.20
CA PRO A 35 5.31 7.50 -13.84
C PRO A 35 4.83 8.60 -12.88
N ARG A 36 3.50 8.83 -12.81
CA ARG A 36 2.91 9.85 -11.93
C ARG A 36 3.20 9.49 -10.47
N LYS A 37 3.74 10.46 -9.71
CA LYS A 37 4.09 10.26 -8.31
C LYS A 37 3.15 11.01 -7.37
N PHE A 38 2.97 10.45 -6.19
CA PHE A 38 2.09 10.96 -5.14
C PHE A 38 2.83 10.92 -3.82
N GLU A 39 2.60 11.91 -2.95
CA GLU A 39 3.11 11.90 -1.59
C GLU A 39 1.98 11.81 -0.56
N PHE A 40 2.27 11.15 0.56
CA PHE A 40 1.50 11.21 1.79
C PHE A 40 2.34 11.82 2.90
N ASN A 41 1.83 12.88 3.53
CA ASN A 41 2.47 13.63 4.62
C ASN A 41 3.95 13.99 4.34
N SER A 42 4.32 14.23 3.09
CA SER A 42 5.69 14.55 2.64
C SER A 42 6.75 13.54 3.08
N LYS A 43 6.36 12.27 3.30
CA LYS A 43 7.26 11.21 3.77
C LYS A 43 7.16 9.92 2.99
N LEU A 44 5.95 9.51 2.61
CA LEU A 44 5.75 8.34 1.76
C LEU A 44 5.57 8.81 0.33
N VAL A 45 6.33 8.23 -0.59
CA VAL A 45 6.20 8.47 -2.02
C VAL A 45 5.63 7.21 -2.67
N PHE A 46 4.69 7.40 -3.58
CA PHE A 46 4.10 6.33 -4.37
C PHE A 46 4.14 6.70 -5.84
N HIS A 47 4.25 5.72 -6.73
CA HIS A 47 3.91 5.90 -8.14
C HIS A 47 2.60 5.23 -8.49
N LEU A 48 1.89 5.80 -9.45
CA LEU A 48 0.62 5.27 -9.96
C LEU A 48 0.88 4.16 -10.97
N ASN A 49 0.25 3.02 -10.72
CA ASN A 49 0.15 1.90 -11.65
C ASN A 49 -1.26 1.82 -12.20
N THR A 50 -1.35 1.88 -13.53
CA THR A 50 -2.62 1.87 -14.28
C THR A 50 -2.91 0.54 -14.96
N ASP A 51 -1.94 -0.39 -14.96
CA ASP A 51 -2.17 -1.77 -15.40
C ASP A 51 -2.95 -2.54 -14.32
N MET A 52 -4.27 -2.41 -14.39
CA MET A 52 -5.18 -3.11 -13.49
C MET A 52 -5.44 -4.56 -13.91
N ASP A 53 -5.04 -4.96 -15.12
CA ASP A 53 -5.24 -6.33 -15.60
C ASP A 53 -4.30 -7.30 -14.87
N TYR A 54 -3.09 -6.85 -14.52
CA TYR A 54 -2.21 -7.53 -13.56
C TYR A 54 -2.95 -7.89 -12.26
N TYR A 55 -3.61 -6.91 -11.64
CA TYR A 55 -4.31 -7.12 -10.37
C TYR A 55 -5.54 -8.01 -10.51
N LYS A 56 -6.30 -7.92 -11.61
CA LYS A 56 -7.42 -8.85 -11.88
C LYS A 56 -6.95 -10.31 -11.88
N ASN A 57 -5.77 -10.57 -12.45
CA ASN A 57 -5.22 -11.92 -12.57
C ASN A 57 -4.72 -12.47 -11.23
N ILE A 58 -3.97 -11.67 -10.45
CA ILE A 58 -3.41 -12.14 -9.17
C ILE A 58 -4.46 -12.16 -8.04
N ILE A 59 -5.43 -11.23 -8.07
CA ILE A 59 -6.47 -11.10 -7.04
C ILE A 59 -7.61 -12.11 -7.27
N LYS A 60 -7.67 -12.81 -8.42
CA LYS A 60 -8.62 -13.90 -8.78
C LYS A 60 -10.08 -13.63 -8.37
N GLN A 61 -10.95 -13.25 -9.31
CA GLN A 61 -12.44 -13.25 -9.35
C GLN A 61 -13.30 -12.83 -8.13
N ASP A 62 -12.80 -12.81 -6.91
CA ASP A 62 -13.58 -12.58 -5.68
C ASP A 62 -13.71 -11.09 -5.32
N ILE A 63 -13.05 -10.21 -6.08
CA ILE A 63 -12.90 -8.79 -5.76
C ILE A 63 -13.12 -7.95 -7.02
N ASP A 64 -14.00 -6.97 -6.89
CA ASP A 64 -14.23 -5.96 -7.90
C ASP A 64 -13.17 -4.86 -7.80
N VAL A 65 -12.22 -4.87 -8.74
CA VAL A 65 -11.20 -3.83 -8.89
C VAL A 65 -11.60 -2.75 -9.91
N GLU A 66 -12.82 -2.80 -10.44
CA GLU A 66 -13.30 -1.83 -11.42
C GLU A 66 -13.33 -0.42 -10.81
N GLY A 67 -12.81 0.55 -11.56
CA GLY A 67 -12.71 1.94 -11.12
C GLY A 67 -11.66 2.22 -10.03
N LEU A 68 -10.88 1.22 -9.61
CA LEU A 68 -9.73 1.41 -8.74
C LEU A 68 -8.47 1.74 -9.55
N VAL A 69 -7.53 2.39 -8.88
CA VAL A 69 -6.15 2.56 -9.34
C VAL A 69 -5.22 1.94 -8.31
N SER A 70 -4.04 1.49 -8.75
CA SER A 70 -2.99 1.04 -7.84
C SER A 70 -1.96 2.16 -7.64
N ILE A 71 -1.52 2.36 -6.41
CA ILE A 71 -0.31 3.13 -6.10
C ILE A 71 0.69 2.23 -5.39
N THR A 72 1.92 2.21 -5.89
CA THR A 72 3.01 1.37 -5.37
C THR A 72 3.96 2.22 -4.55
N LEU A 73 4.25 1.77 -3.34
CA LEU A 73 5.17 2.43 -2.44
C LEU A 73 6.58 2.43 -3.04
N GLU A 74 7.20 3.60 -3.10
CA GLU A 74 8.58 3.76 -3.54
C GLU A 74 9.57 3.70 -2.37
N ASP A 75 10.85 3.73 -2.74
CA ASP A 75 11.99 3.78 -1.85
C ASP A 75 12.12 2.56 -0.93
N ASN A 76 12.97 2.68 0.09
CA ASN A 76 13.30 1.62 1.02
C ASN A 76 12.34 1.55 2.22
N THR A 77 11.24 2.33 2.24
CA THR A 77 10.36 2.43 3.42
C THR A 77 9.78 1.09 3.85
N LEU A 78 9.39 0.23 2.90
CA LEU A 78 8.89 -1.12 3.22
C LEU A 78 9.99 -1.98 3.85
N SER A 79 11.20 -1.94 3.30
CA SER A 79 12.37 -2.68 3.79
C SER A 79 12.87 -2.16 5.14
N GLU A 80 12.73 -0.85 5.39
CA GLU A 80 12.99 -0.24 6.69
C GLU A 80 11.99 -0.76 7.74
N LEU A 81 10.70 -0.76 7.42
CA LEU A 81 9.67 -1.31 8.31
C LEU A 81 9.90 -2.80 8.58
N GLU A 82 10.21 -3.59 7.54
CA GLU A 82 10.58 -5.00 7.67
C GLU A 82 11.76 -5.18 8.63
N THR A 83 12.81 -4.36 8.48
CA THR A 83 13.97 -4.37 9.39
C THR A 83 13.56 -4.04 10.83
N MET A 84 12.69 -3.04 11.03
CA MET A 84 12.20 -2.67 12.36
C MET A 84 11.42 -3.81 13.03
N VAL A 85 10.56 -4.50 12.27
CA VAL A 85 9.78 -5.67 12.75
C VAL A 85 10.71 -6.79 13.21
N ASN A 86 11.67 -7.16 12.38
CA ASN A 86 12.57 -8.28 12.66
C ASN A 86 13.60 -7.97 13.76
N GLN A 87 13.97 -6.70 13.92
CA GLN A 87 14.81 -6.22 15.03
C GLN A 87 13.99 -5.95 16.31
N ARG A 88 12.68 -6.19 16.30
CA ARG A 88 11.76 -5.96 17.43
C ARG A 88 11.88 -4.55 18.02
N LYS A 89 12.00 -3.54 17.15
CA LYS A 89 12.06 -2.15 17.59
C LYS A 89 10.72 -1.72 18.21
N GLU A 90 10.78 -1.01 19.32
CA GLU A 90 9.58 -0.57 20.05
C GLU A 90 8.70 0.40 19.24
N LEU A 91 9.32 1.16 18.32
CA LEU A 91 8.65 2.24 17.57
C LEU A 91 8.07 1.79 16.21
N VAL A 92 7.91 0.49 15.96
CA VAL A 92 7.33 -0.03 14.69
C VAL A 92 5.97 0.60 14.38
N LEU A 93 5.13 0.75 15.42
CA LEU A 93 3.78 1.32 15.29
C LEU A 93 3.77 2.82 15.00
N GLU A 94 4.89 3.51 15.19
CA GLU A 94 5.04 4.94 14.91
C GLU A 94 5.58 5.22 13.50
N SER A 95 5.93 4.16 12.74
CA SER A 95 6.40 4.33 11.36
C SER A 95 5.33 4.96 10.46
N ASP A 96 5.78 5.83 9.55
CA ASP A 96 4.87 6.57 8.67
C ASP A 96 4.03 5.63 7.79
N LEU A 97 4.58 4.47 7.42
CA LEU A 97 3.83 3.44 6.70
C LEU A 97 2.71 2.83 7.55
N VAL A 98 2.96 2.49 8.82
CA VAL A 98 1.90 1.96 9.70
C VAL A 98 0.82 3.02 9.98
N LEU A 99 1.22 4.29 10.15
CA LEU A 99 0.30 5.40 10.30
C LEU A 99 -0.56 5.60 9.05
N PHE A 100 0.04 5.49 7.86
CA PHE A 100 -0.67 5.53 6.59
C PHE A 100 -1.67 4.38 6.44
N LEU A 101 -1.27 3.14 6.73
CA LEU A 101 -2.17 1.98 6.67
C LEU A 101 -3.32 2.11 7.69
N SER A 102 -3.06 2.66 8.87
CA SER A 102 -4.11 2.93 9.86
C SER A 102 -5.08 4.00 9.36
N LYS A 103 -4.56 5.10 8.78
CA LYS A 103 -5.37 6.15 8.15
C LYS A 103 -6.23 5.62 7.01
N LEU A 104 -5.68 4.73 6.17
CA LEU A 104 -6.38 4.06 5.07
C LEU A 104 -7.60 3.31 5.61
N TYR A 105 -7.39 2.52 6.66
CA TYR A 105 -8.45 1.82 7.37
C TYR A 105 -9.48 2.78 7.97
N ASP A 106 -9.07 3.84 8.63
CA ASP A 106 -10.03 4.71 9.33
C ASP A 106 -10.85 5.58 8.38
N SER A 107 -10.34 5.84 7.16
CA SER A 107 -10.93 6.83 6.25
C SER A 107 -11.74 6.23 5.11
N LEU A 108 -11.48 4.96 4.74
CA LEU A 108 -12.03 4.36 3.53
C LEU A 108 -12.82 3.08 3.81
N GLU A 109 -13.86 2.88 3.00
CA GLU A 109 -14.66 1.65 2.99
C GLU A 109 -14.11 0.62 2.01
N LEU A 110 -13.64 1.06 0.83
CA LEU A 110 -13.14 0.18 -0.22
C LEU A 110 -11.67 0.48 -0.52
N PHE A 111 -10.81 -0.50 -0.26
CA PHE A 111 -9.40 -0.50 -0.62
C PHE A 111 -8.83 -1.92 -0.56
N TYR A 112 -7.66 -2.12 -1.16
CA TYR A 112 -6.87 -3.33 -0.99
C TYR A 112 -5.43 -2.96 -0.67
N ILE A 113 -4.90 -3.51 0.43
CA ILE A 113 -3.47 -3.50 0.71
C ILE A 113 -2.92 -4.79 0.15
N VAL A 114 -2.06 -4.71 -0.85
CA VAL A 114 -1.46 -5.86 -1.53
C VAL A 114 0.05 -5.80 -1.29
N LYS A 115 0.57 -6.75 -0.51
CA LYS A 115 2.00 -6.95 -0.36
C LYS A 115 2.42 -8.19 -1.13
N LEU A 116 3.32 -8.00 -2.09
CA LEU A 116 3.88 -9.06 -2.92
C LEU A 116 5.25 -9.46 -2.38
N VAL A 117 5.58 -10.73 -2.54
CA VAL A 117 6.92 -11.27 -2.27
C VAL A 117 7.45 -11.88 -3.55
N ASP A 118 8.72 -11.62 -3.86
CA ASP A 118 9.36 -12.10 -5.10
C ASP A 118 8.49 -11.74 -6.33
N GLU A 119 8.15 -10.45 -6.43
CA GLU A 119 7.37 -9.77 -7.48
C GLU A 119 5.88 -10.11 -7.57
N GLU A 120 5.45 -11.38 -7.49
CA GLU A 120 4.05 -11.75 -7.78
C GLU A 120 3.38 -12.66 -6.74
N ARG A 121 4.09 -13.09 -5.69
CA ARG A 121 3.52 -14.06 -4.75
C ARG A 121 2.54 -13.39 -3.79
N ILE A 122 1.29 -13.88 -3.79
CA ILE A 122 0.28 -13.65 -2.74
C ILE A 122 -0.06 -15.01 -2.12
N ASP A 123 0.31 -15.18 -0.85
CA ASP A 123 0.10 -16.42 -0.11
C ASP A 123 -1.27 -16.45 0.60
N LYS A 124 -1.73 -15.31 1.11
CA LYS A 124 -2.97 -15.23 1.91
C LYS A 124 -3.80 -13.98 1.61
N LYS A 125 -5.12 -14.16 1.64
CA LYS A 125 -6.12 -13.09 1.51
C LYS A 125 -6.87 -12.95 2.83
N TYR A 126 -7.07 -11.71 3.27
CA TYR A 126 -7.71 -11.39 4.54
C TYR A 126 -8.80 -10.34 4.35
N ILE A 127 -9.98 -10.60 4.93
CA ILE A 127 -11.06 -9.63 5.09
C ILE A 127 -11.11 -9.28 6.57
N ILE A 128 -10.71 -8.07 6.94
CA ILE A 128 -10.55 -7.62 8.32
C ILE A 128 -11.14 -6.21 8.44
N ASN A 129 -12.08 -6.03 9.37
CA ASN A 129 -12.68 -4.71 9.64
C ASN A 129 -11.95 -3.95 10.76
N ASP A 130 -11.26 -4.66 11.63
CA ASP A 130 -10.53 -4.08 12.76
C ASP A 130 -9.14 -3.61 12.32
N THR A 131 -8.89 -2.31 12.43
CA THR A 131 -7.63 -1.66 12.03
C THR A 131 -6.43 -2.32 12.72
N LYS A 132 -6.50 -2.54 14.04
CA LYS A 132 -5.38 -3.09 14.80
C LYS A 132 -5.01 -4.50 14.32
N LYS A 133 -6.00 -5.37 14.15
CA LYS A 133 -5.80 -6.73 13.64
C LYS A 133 -5.24 -6.74 12.23
N ALA A 134 -5.66 -5.80 11.38
CA ALA A 134 -5.12 -5.67 10.02
C ALA A 134 -3.64 -5.25 10.03
N ILE A 135 -3.28 -4.27 10.87
CA ILE A 135 -1.88 -3.87 11.06
C ILE A 135 -1.05 -5.03 11.62
N ASP A 136 -1.55 -5.75 12.63
CA ASP A 136 -0.86 -6.92 13.18
C ASP A 136 -0.61 -8.01 12.12
N VAL A 137 -1.58 -8.25 11.23
CA VAL A 137 -1.44 -9.21 10.12
C VAL A 137 -0.42 -8.71 9.11
N PHE A 138 -0.46 -7.43 8.75
CA PHE A 138 0.50 -6.82 7.84
C PHE A 138 1.93 -6.92 8.39
N LEU A 139 2.17 -6.53 9.64
CA LEU A 139 3.49 -6.58 10.28
C LEU A 139 4.01 -8.01 10.40
N LYS A 140 3.15 -8.98 10.79
CA LYS A 140 3.53 -10.41 10.83
C LYS A 140 3.94 -10.95 9.46
N SER A 141 3.36 -10.42 8.39
CA SER A 141 3.73 -10.83 7.03
C SER A 141 5.17 -10.49 6.67
N LEU A 142 5.79 -9.52 7.37
CA LEU A 142 7.17 -9.05 7.16
C LEU A 142 8.22 -9.85 7.95
N ASP A 143 7.82 -10.89 8.69
CA ASP A 143 8.75 -11.71 9.46
C ASP A 143 9.70 -12.52 8.54
N TRP A 144 11.01 -12.39 8.73
CA TRP A 144 12.04 -13.07 7.91
C TRP A 144 11.98 -14.60 8.01
N SER A 145 11.46 -15.15 9.11
CA SER A 145 11.29 -16.59 9.27
C SER A 145 10.13 -17.14 8.45
N SER A 146 9.17 -16.30 8.08
CA SER A 146 8.00 -16.70 7.30
C SER A 146 7.42 -15.51 6.52
N PRO A 147 8.12 -15.01 5.50
CA PRO A 147 7.64 -13.89 4.72
C PRO A 147 6.47 -14.32 3.84
N LEU A 148 5.35 -13.63 3.99
CA LEU A 148 4.11 -13.96 3.29
C LEU A 148 3.68 -12.81 2.41
N GLY A 149 3.39 -13.08 1.14
CA GLY A 149 2.58 -12.20 0.33
C GLY A 149 1.16 -12.16 0.88
N VAL A 150 0.61 -10.96 1.07
CA VAL A 150 -0.71 -10.81 1.70
C VAL A 150 -1.54 -9.80 0.96
N MET A 151 -2.84 -10.06 0.88
CA MET A 151 -3.84 -9.08 0.49
C MET A 151 -4.79 -8.86 1.67
N ILE A 152 -5.02 -7.61 2.03
CA ILE A 152 -5.87 -7.23 3.16
C ILE A 152 -6.89 -6.19 2.69
N THR A 153 -8.16 -6.42 3.00
CA THR A 153 -9.28 -5.52 2.69
C THR A 153 -10.31 -5.53 3.82
N LYS A 154 -11.25 -4.59 3.77
CA LYS A 154 -12.44 -4.59 4.62
C LYS A 154 -13.59 -5.36 3.99
N ASN A 155 -14.51 -5.79 4.82
CA ASN A 155 -15.78 -6.31 4.33
C ASN A 155 -16.70 -5.14 3.97
N THR A 156 -17.01 -4.97 2.69
CA THR A 156 -18.02 -4.05 2.20
C THR A 156 -19.34 -4.80 1.98
N LEU A 157 -19.95 -5.29 3.06
CA LEU A 157 -21.33 -5.82 3.06
C LEU A 157 -22.29 -4.78 3.64
#